data_AF-A0A552JXM9-F1
#
_entry.id   AF-A0A552JXM9-F1
#
_cell.length_a   1.000
_cell.length_b   1.000
_cell.length_c   1.000
_cell.angle_alpha   90.00
_cell.angle_beta   90.00
_cell.angle_gamma   90.00
#
_symmetry.space_group_name_H-M   'P 1'
#
loop_
_entity.id
_entity.type
_entity.pdbx_description
1 polymer ?
#
loop_
_entity_poly.entity_id
_entity_poly.type
_entity_poly.pdbx_seq_one_letter_code
_entity_poly.pdbx_strand_id
1 'polypeptide(L)' 'MIAARCDGKIFAPFTVEGACNRLVFETWLEHCLIPLLTPGKTLVMDNAAFHK' A
#
# COMPACT_ATOMS: atom_id res chain seq x y z
N MET A 1 -1.81 -9.70 3.71
CA MET A 1 -2.41 -9.04 2.53
C MET A 1 -2.35 -7.54 2.75
N ILE A 2 -1.99 -6.78 1.72
CA ILE A 2 -2.05 -5.32 1.69
C ILE A 2 -2.73 -4.88 0.38
N ALA A 3 -3.52 -3.81 0.44
CA ALA A 3 -4.20 -3.23 -0.72
C ALA A 3 -4.60 -1.79 -0.41
N ALA A 4 -4.80 -0.97 -1.45
CA ALA A 4 -5.36 0.36 -1.31
C ALA A 4 -6.86 0.33 -1.63
N ARG A 5 -7.64 1.23 -1.01
CA ARG A 5 -9.06 1.42 -1.31
C ARG A 5 -9.37 2.88 -1.59
N CYS A 6 -10.04 3.15 -2.71
CA CYS A 6 -10.51 4.49 -3.07
C CYS A 6 -11.87 4.36 -3.78
N ASP A 7 -12.84 5.21 -3.44
CA ASP A 7 -14.18 5.22 -4.03
C ASP A 7 -14.87 3.83 -4.06
N GLY A 8 -14.69 3.07 -2.98
CA GLY A 8 -15.26 1.72 -2.86
C GLY A 8 -14.53 0.63 -3.64
N LYS A 9 -13.50 0.97 -4.42
CA LYS A 9 -12.72 0.03 -5.25
C LYS A 9 -11.40 -0.32 -4.58
N ILE A 10 -10.97 -1.56 -4.78
CA ILE A 10 -9.67 -2.07 -4.32
C ILE A 10 -8.63 -1.90 -5.44
N PHE A 11 -7.43 -1.47 -5.06
CA PHE A 11 -6.29 -1.26 -5.94
C PHE A 11 -5.05 -1.95 -5.37
N ALA A 12 -4.14 -2.36 -6.25
CA ALA A 12 -2.87 -2.99 -5.89
C ALA A 12 -3.00 -4.11 -4.84
N PRO A 13 -3.89 -5.11 -4.97
CA PRO A 13 -3.93 -6.20 -4.01
C PRO A 13 -2.63 -7.01 -4.07
N PHE A 14 -2.01 -7.22 -2.91
CA PHE A 14 -0.76 -7.97 -2.79
C PHE A 14 -0.79 -8.89 -1.58
N THR A 15 -0.49 -10.17 -1.81
CA THR A 15 -0.44 -11.20 -0.78
C THR A 15 0.98 -11.70 -0.65
N VAL A 16 1.43 -11.82 0.60
CA VAL A 16 2.71 -12.38 0.97
C VAL A 16 2.48 -13.51 1.96
N GLU A 17 3.35 -14.52 1.93
CA GLU A 17 3.45 -15.46 3.03
C GLU A 17 4.17 -14.79 4.20
N GLY A 18 3.63 -14.94 5.41
CA GLY A 18 4.14 -14.27 6.60
C GLY A 18 3.55 -12.88 6.85
N ALA A 19 4.29 -12.05 7.59
CA ALA A 19 3.81 -10.74 8.06
C ALA A 19 4.12 -9.60 7.08
N CYS A 20 3.25 -8.59 7.05
CA CYS A 20 3.58 -7.31 6.45
C CYS A 20 4.56 -6.57 7.36
N ASN A 21 5.74 -6.25 6.84
CA ASN A 21 6.76 -5.47 7.51
C ASN A 21 7.17 -4.28 6.62
N ARG A 22 8.16 -3.48 7.05
CA ARG A 22 8.62 -2.31 6.28
C ARG A 22 9.01 -2.68 4.85
N LEU A 23 9.79 -3.75 4.65
CA LEU A 23 10.24 -4.16 3.33
C LEU A 23 9.07 -4.53 2.41
N VAL A 24 8.13 -5.33 2.91
CA VAL A 24 6.91 -5.70 2.16
C VAL A 24 6.09 -4.46 1.81
N PHE A 25 5.92 -3.55 2.76
CA PHE A 25 5.16 -2.31 2.58
C PHE A 25 5.81 -1.39 1.54
N GLU A 26 7.11 -1.12 1.64
CA GLU A 26 7.84 -0.26 0.70
C GLU A 26 7.86 -0.86 -0.72
N THR A 27 8.10 -2.17 -0.83
CA THR A 27 8.05 -2.90 -2.11
C THR A 27 6.68 -2.77 -2.76
N TRP A 28 5.61 -2.98 -1.98
CA TRP A 28 4.24 -2.82 -2.46
C TRP A 28 3.92 -1.37 -2.84
N LEU A 29 4.38 -0.41 -2.04
CA LEU A 29 4.14 1.01 -2.28
C LEU A 29 4.78 1.44 -3.61
N GLU A 30 6.07 1.13 -3.81
CA GLU A 30 6.84 1.51 -4.98
C GLU A 30 6.38 0.79 -6.25
N HIS A 31 6.22 -0.53 -6.20
CA HIS A 31 6.02 -1.33 -7.41
C HIS A 31 4.55 -1.63 -7.71
N CYS A 32 3.64 -1.50 -6.74
CA CYS A 32 2.22 -1.84 -6.94
C CYS A 32 1.31 -0.62 -6.83
N LEU A 33 1.42 0.19 -5.77
CA LEU A 33 0.47 1.29 -5.54
C LEU A 33 0.82 2.55 -6.33
N ILE A 34 2.03 3.09 -6.17
CA ILE A 34 2.45 4.36 -6.79
C ILE A 34 2.21 4.41 -8.30
N PRO A 35 2.49 3.35 -9.10
CA PRO A 35 2.24 3.37 -10.54
C PRO A 35 0.77 3.54 -10.95
N LEU A 36 -0.16 3.27 -10.03
CA LEU A 36 -1.61 3.42 -10.23
C LEU A 36 -2.13 4.78 -9.78
N LEU A 37 -1.33 5.58 -9.07
CA LEU A 37 -1.74 6.87 -8.54
C LEU A 37 -1.53 7.99 -9.55
N THR A 38 -2.39 9.01 -9.46
CA THR A 38 -2.21 10.27 -10.16
C THR A 38 -1.73 11.36 -9.19
N PRO A 39 -0.97 12.37 -9.66
CA PRO A 39 -0.59 13.51 -8.83
C PRO A 39 -1.80 14.18 -8.15
N GLY A 40 -1.62 14.61 -6.91
CA GLY A 40 -2.67 15.26 -6.11
C GLY A 40 -3.53 14.31 -5.27
N LYS A 41 -3.28 13.00 -5.30
CA LYS A 41 -3.90 12.03 -4.38
C LYS A 41 -3.19 12.03 -3.03
N THR A 42 -3.96 11.91 -1.94
CA THR A 42 -3.44 11.75 -0.58
C THR A 42 -3.51 10.29 -0.17
N LEU A 43 -2.38 9.74 0.26
CA LEU A 43 -2.33 8.42 0.87
C LEU A 43 -2.62 8.54 2.36
N VAL A 44 -3.58 7.77 2.86
CA VAL A 44 -3.91 7.67 4.29
C VAL A 44 -3.61 6.26 4.74
N MET A 45 -2.83 6.13 5.81
CA MET A 45 -2.40 4.87 6.40
C MET A 45 -2.62 4.95 7.90
N ASP A 46 -2.64 3.80 8.57
CA ASP A 46 -2.63 3.78 10.03
C ASP A 46 -1.23 4.18 10.58
N ASN A 47 -1.08 4.16 11.90
CA ASN A 47 0.17 4.51 12.58
C ASN A 47 1.00 3.27 12.95
N ALA A 48 0.99 2.22 12.13
CA ALA A 48 1.86 1.07 12.37
C ALA A 48 3.34 1.49 12.36
N ALA A 49 4.15 0.87 13.22
CA ALA A 49 5.55 1.27 13.43
C ALA A 49 6.42 1.20 12.16
N PHE A 50 6.06 0.35 11.19
CA PHE A 50 6.78 0.18 9.94
C PHE A 50 6.45 1.24 8.87
N HIS A 51 5.48 2.13 9.12
CA HIS A 51 5.18 3.30 8.27
C HIS A 51 6.02 4.53 8.60
N LYS A 52 6.75 4.51 9.72
CA LYS A 52 7.68 5.57 10.14
C LYS A 52 9.07 5.36 9.57
#